data_AF-A0A1B6F5X5-F1
#
_entry.id   AF-A0A1B6F5X5-F1
#
_cell.length_a   1.000
_cell.length_b   1.000
_cell.length_c   1.000
_cell.angle_alpha   90.00
_cell.angle_beta   90.00
_cell.angle_gamma   90.00
#
_symmetry.space_group_name_H-M   'P 1'
#
loop_
_entity.id
_entity.type
_entity.pdbx_description
1 polymer ?
#
loop_
_entity_poly.entity_id
_entity_poly.type
_entity_poly.pdbx_seq_one_letter_code
_entity_poly.pdbx_strand_id
1 'polypeptide(L)'
;LEVNAAYSVQDNMIFVPMGMIQFPFYHLGLDALNYGAIGSILGHELVHALDTDGRKYDKLGNYRSWWSNDSITSFTKKVSCLVDKYSTYYIEDVDEWVDGNLTLGENIADNGGLRAALRGYHKRLV
;
A
#
# COMPACT_ATOMS: atom_id res chain seq x y z
N LEU A 1 9.46 9.13 19.32
CA LEU A 1 8.29 9.29 18.43
C LEU A 1 8.21 8.04 17.58
N GLU A 2 7.02 7.52 17.32
CA GLU A 2 6.84 6.37 16.45
C GLU A 2 7.21 6.74 15.00
N VAL A 3 7.95 5.86 14.34
CA VAL A 3 8.40 6.01 12.95
C VAL A 3 7.77 4.86 12.15
N ASN A 4 6.46 4.96 11.99
CA ASN A 4 5.66 4.05 11.17
C ASN A 4 4.41 4.78 10.65
N ALA A 5 3.74 4.26 9.64
CA ALA A 5 2.39 4.67 9.25
C ALA A 5 1.46 3.45 9.31
N ALA A 6 0.15 3.68 9.38
CA ALA A 6 -0.82 2.59 9.42
C ALA A 6 -2.19 3.02 8.91
N TYR A 7 -2.90 2.07 8.30
CA TYR A 7 -4.32 2.19 8.01
C TYR A 7 -5.17 1.45 9.06
N SER A 8 -6.08 2.18 9.71
CA SER A 8 -7.11 1.61 10.58
C SER A 8 -8.36 1.34 9.75
N VAL A 9 -8.69 0.06 9.59
CA VAL A 9 -9.90 -0.39 8.87
C VAL A 9 -11.17 0.04 9.62
N GLN A 10 -11.19 -0.06 10.95
CA GLN A 10 -12.36 0.24 11.78
C GLN A 10 -12.74 1.72 11.72
N ASP A 11 -11.74 2.59 11.71
CA ASP A 11 -11.92 4.04 11.63
C ASP A 11 -11.91 4.56 10.19
N ASN A 12 -11.59 3.69 9.22
CA ASN A 12 -11.30 4.04 7.83
C ASN A 12 -10.35 5.26 7.73
N MET A 13 -9.22 5.17 8.43
CA MET A 13 -8.31 6.30 8.67
C MET A 13 -6.85 5.90 8.45
N ILE A 14 -6.08 6.81 7.85
CA ILE A 14 -4.62 6.70 7.78
C ILE A 14 -4.02 7.47 8.96
N PHE A 15 -3.17 6.79 9.74
CA PHE A 15 -2.43 7.37 10.85
C PHE A 15 -0.98 7.61 10.45
N VAL A 16 -0.52 8.86 10.61
CA VAL A 16 0.86 9.27 10.34
C VAL A 16 1.39 10.06 11.54
N PRO A 17 2.17 9.42 12.42
CA PRO A 17 2.83 10.09 13.54
C PRO A 17 3.77 11.20 13.06
N MET A 18 3.98 12.21 13.90
CA MET A 18 4.98 13.27 13.65
C MET A 18 6.38 12.69 13.42
N GLY A 19 6.71 11.54 14.02
CA GLY A 19 7.99 10.86 13.81
C GLY A 19 8.21 10.36 12.38
N MET A 20 7.18 10.29 11.54
CA MET A 20 7.34 10.03 10.10
C MET A 20 7.61 11.30 9.29
N ILE A 21 7.30 12.48 9.81
CA ILE A 21 7.41 13.76 9.09
C ILE A 21 8.79 14.39 9.31
N GLN A 22 9.84 13.64 8.95
CA GLN A 22 11.23 14.05 9.08
C GLN A 22 12.10 13.36 8.02
N PHE A 23 13.38 13.72 7.94
CA PHE A 23 14.36 12.98 7.13
C PHE A 23 14.45 11.51 7.58
N PRO A 24 14.52 10.52 6.67
CA PRO A 24 14.64 10.64 5.20
C PRO A 24 13.29 10.63 4.45
N PHE A 25 12.16 10.78 5.13
CA PHE A 25 10.83 10.62 4.53
C PHE A 25 10.24 11.93 3.97
N TYR A 26 10.54 13.06 4.61
CA TYR A 26 9.99 14.37 4.24
C TYR A 26 11.01 15.51 4.45
N HIS A 27 10.69 16.68 3.89
CA HIS A 27 11.55 17.87 3.89
C HIS A 27 12.88 17.67 3.14
N LEU A 28 12.82 16.99 1.99
CA LEU A 28 14.01 16.60 1.20
C LEU A 28 14.46 17.66 0.18
N GLY A 29 13.86 18.84 0.17
CA GLY A 29 14.20 19.97 -0.71
C GLY A 29 13.75 19.83 -2.18
N LEU A 30 13.37 18.63 -2.63
CA LEU A 30 12.82 18.39 -3.97
C LEU A 30 11.45 17.70 -3.87
N ASP A 31 10.47 18.21 -4.62
CA ASP A 31 9.13 17.62 -4.68
C ASP A 31 9.20 16.15 -5.09
N ALA A 32 10.02 15.80 -6.10
CA ALA A 32 10.20 14.41 -6.54
C ALA A 32 10.59 13.47 -5.39
N LEU A 33 11.48 13.92 -4.49
CA LEU A 33 11.91 13.12 -3.35
C LEU A 33 10.81 12.98 -2.30
N ASN A 34 10.09 14.06 -1.99
CA ASN A 34 8.96 14.00 -1.05
C ASN A 34 7.83 13.09 -1.57
N TYR A 35 7.50 13.15 -2.86
CA TYR A 35 6.50 12.25 -3.44
C TYR A 35 7.00 10.80 -3.49
N GLY A 36 8.28 10.57 -3.81
CA GLY A 36 8.86 9.22 -3.81
C GLY A 36 8.94 8.59 -2.42
N ALA A 37 9.21 9.39 -1.38
CA ALA A 37 9.31 8.95 0.00
C ALA A 37 7.95 9.00 0.72
N ILE A 38 7.62 10.08 1.45
CA ILE A 38 6.35 10.14 2.19
C ILE A 38 5.12 9.98 1.29
N GLY A 39 5.18 10.42 0.03
CA GLY A 39 4.06 10.26 -0.91
C GLY A 39 3.76 8.79 -1.23
N SER A 40 4.78 7.92 -1.35
CA SER A 40 4.56 6.49 -1.59
C SER A 40 4.02 5.79 -0.34
N ILE A 41 4.48 6.19 0.85
CA ILE A 41 3.97 5.71 2.15
C ILE A 41 2.49 6.08 2.32
N LEU A 42 2.12 7.34 2.09
CA LEU A 42 0.71 7.75 2.13
C LEU A 42 -0.15 7.01 1.10
N GLY A 43 0.41 6.76 -0.08
CA GLY A 43 -0.24 5.96 -1.11
C GLY A 43 -0.42 4.49 -0.68
N HIS A 44 0.58 3.92 0.00
CA HIS A 44 0.57 2.56 0.52
C HIS A 44 -0.56 2.41 1.55
N GLU A 45 -0.61 3.30 2.55
CA GLU A 45 -1.69 3.26 3.56
C GLU A 45 -3.07 3.48 2.97
N LEU A 46 -3.19 4.30 1.93
CA LEU A 46 -4.46 4.48 1.22
C LEU A 46 -4.90 3.21 0.49
N VAL A 47 -3.96 2.44 -0.05
CA VAL A 47 -4.26 1.21 -0.80
C VAL A 47 -4.68 0.08 0.14
N HIS A 48 -4.24 0.07 1.40
CA HIS A 48 -4.74 -0.89 2.39
C HIS A 48 -6.27 -0.86 2.55
N ALA A 49 -6.91 0.28 2.31
CA ALA A 49 -8.39 0.36 2.28
C ALA A 49 -9.04 -0.53 1.20
N LEU A 50 -8.28 -0.96 0.19
CA LEU A 50 -8.75 -1.66 -1.00
C LEU A 50 -7.96 -2.94 -1.33
N ASP A 51 -7.08 -3.38 -0.43
CA ASP A 51 -6.29 -4.60 -0.60
C ASP A 51 -7.15 -5.86 -0.40
N THR A 52 -6.51 -7.03 -0.23
CA THR A 52 -7.20 -8.31 -0.03
C THR A 52 -8.17 -8.32 1.14
N ASP A 53 -7.85 -7.62 2.23
CA ASP A 53 -8.63 -7.57 3.45
C ASP A 53 -9.44 -6.29 3.57
N GLY A 54 -8.85 -5.12 3.30
CA GLY A 54 -9.53 -3.83 3.39
C GLY A 54 -10.77 -3.75 2.50
N ARG A 55 -10.74 -4.35 1.31
CA ARG A 55 -11.91 -4.41 0.39
C ARG A 55 -13.15 -5.08 1.00
N LYS A 56 -13.00 -5.83 2.10
CA LYS A 56 -14.11 -6.51 2.79
C LYS A 56 -14.84 -5.58 3.76
N TYR A 57 -14.37 -4.35 3.93
CA TYR A 57 -14.91 -3.37 4.85
C TYR A 57 -15.48 -2.18 4.09
N ASP A 58 -16.66 -1.71 4.50
CA ASP A 58 -17.26 -0.52 3.91
C ASP A 58 -16.69 0.78 4.49
N LYS A 59 -17.14 1.92 3.98
CA LYS A 59 -16.64 3.26 4.36
C LYS A 59 -16.77 3.60 5.86
N LEU A 60 -17.56 2.84 6.62
CA LEU A 60 -17.78 3.01 8.06
C LEU A 60 -17.01 1.95 8.88
N GLY A 61 -16.14 1.17 8.24
CA GLY A 61 -15.36 0.12 8.89
C GLY A 61 -16.15 -1.15 9.19
N ASN A 62 -17.34 -1.35 8.60
CA ASN A 62 -18.12 -2.57 8.82
C ASN A 62 -17.69 -3.67 7.85
N TYR A 63 -17.50 -4.89 8.37
CA TYR A 63 -17.28 -6.06 7.52
C TYR A 63 -18.53 -6.37 6.70
N ARG A 64 -18.46 -6.07 5.40
CA ARG A 64 -19.59 -6.19 4.47
C ARG A 64 -19.06 -6.40 3.06
N SER A 65 -19.56 -7.41 2.36
CA SER A 65 -19.27 -7.52 0.91
C SER A 65 -20.03 -6.44 0.16
N TRP A 66 -19.31 -5.41 -0.30
CA TRP A 66 -19.87 -4.29 -1.08
C TRP A 66 -19.41 -4.32 -2.55
N TRP A 67 -18.57 -5.29 -2.94
CA TRP A 67 -18.15 -5.51 -4.32
C TRP A 67 -19.04 -6.55 -5.00
N SER A 68 -19.26 -6.37 -6.31
CA SER A 68 -19.87 -7.42 -7.14
C SER A 68 -18.93 -8.61 -7.29
N ASN A 69 -19.49 -9.81 -7.52
CA ASN A 69 -18.70 -11.02 -7.77
C ASN A 69 -17.74 -10.87 -8.95
N ASP A 70 -18.15 -10.13 -9.99
CA ASP A 70 -17.30 -9.86 -11.16
C ASP A 70 -16.08 -8.98 -10.81
N SER A 71 -16.28 -7.99 -9.93
CA SER A 71 -15.20 -7.14 -9.41
C SER A 71 -14.22 -7.95 -8.57
N ILE A 72 -14.74 -8.83 -7.70
CA ILE A 72 -13.92 -9.72 -6.87
C ILE A 72 -13.10 -10.66 -7.76
N THR A 73 -13.72 -11.29 -8.76
CA THR A 73 -13.04 -12.20 -9.70
C THR A 73 -11.94 -11.47 -10.46
N SER A 74 -12.23 -10.27 -10.96
CA SER A 74 -11.26 -9.43 -11.68
C SER A 74 -10.11 -8.98 -10.80
N PHE A 75 -10.38 -8.65 -9.54
CA PHE A 75 -9.37 -8.31 -8.55
C PHE A 75 -8.46 -9.50 -8.25
N THR A 76 -9.03 -10.65 -7.90
CA THR A 76 -8.28 -11.89 -7.61
C THR A 76 -7.36 -12.26 -8.77
N LYS A 77 -7.83 -12.14 -10.01
CA LYS A 77 -7.02 -12.39 -11.21
C LYS A 77 -5.85 -11.41 -11.38
N LYS A 78 -6.00 -10.15 -10.96
CA LYS A 78 -4.93 -9.15 -11.06
C LYS A 78 -3.86 -9.37 -10.00
N VAL A 79 -4.29 -9.67 -8.78
CA VAL A 79 -3.37 -9.83 -7.64
C VAL A 79 -2.62 -11.17 -7.67
N SER A 80 -3.12 -12.19 -8.39
CA SER A 80 -2.38 -13.45 -8.57
C SER A 80 -1.01 -13.25 -9.23
N CYS A 81 -0.88 -12.28 -10.14
CA CYS A 81 0.41 -11.92 -10.74
C CYS A 81 1.43 -11.44 -9.69
N LEU A 82 0.97 -10.76 -8.62
CA LEU A 82 1.84 -10.36 -7.52
C LEU A 82 2.25 -11.57 -6.69
N VAL A 83 1.32 -12.49 -6.38
CA VAL A 83 1.67 -13.75 -5.70
C VAL A 83 2.76 -14.49 -6.47
N ASP A 84 2.55 -14.71 -7.77
CA ASP A 84 3.50 -15.42 -8.64
C ASP A 84 4.84 -14.70 -8.68
N LYS A 85 4.83 -13.37 -8.80
CA LYS A 85 6.06 -12.57 -8.87
C LYS A 85 6.84 -12.61 -7.57
N TYR A 86 6.21 -12.36 -6.43
CA TYR A 86 6.91 -12.29 -5.15
C TYR A 86 7.39 -13.67 -4.68
N SER A 87 6.67 -14.74 -5.03
CA SER A 87 7.11 -16.12 -4.75
C SER A 87 8.37 -16.54 -5.50
N THR A 88 8.85 -15.73 -6.46
CA THR A 88 10.12 -15.99 -7.16
C THR A 88 11.35 -15.44 -6.43
N TYR A 89 11.15 -14.68 -5.35
CA TYR A 89 12.25 -14.12 -4.57
C TYR A 89 12.70 -15.12 -3.51
N TYR A 90 13.99 -15.43 -3.54
CA TYR A 90 14.69 -16.19 -2.52
C TYR A 90 15.60 -15.25 -1.74
N ILE A 91 15.55 -15.32 -0.41
CA ILE A 91 16.29 -14.46 0.49
C ILE A 91 17.43 -15.28 1.11
N GLU A 92 18.63 -15.11 0.58
CA GLU A 92 19.82 -15.89 0.96
C GLU A 92 20.14 -15.79 2.46
N ASP A 93 19.98 -14.62 3.07
CA ASP A 93 20.32 -14.37 4.47
C ASP A 93 19.49 -15.18 5.47
N VAL A 94 18.30 -15.64 5.07
CA VAL A 94 17.40 -16.45 5.90
C VAL A 94 17.09 -17.82 5.28
N ASP A 95 17.70 -18.15 4.15
CA ASP A 95 17.50 -19.41 3.41
C ASP A 95 16.01 -19.74 3.13
N GLU A 96 15.23 -18.72 2.77
CA GLU A 96 13.78 -18.87 2.57
C GLU A 96 13.30 -18.21 1.27
N TRP A 97 12.26 -18.80 0.68
CA TRP A 97 11.49 -18.18 -0.41
C TRP A 97 10.41 -17.28 0.19
N VAL A 98 10.22 -16.10 -0.39
CA VAL A 98 9.11 -15.22 -0.01
C VAL A 98 7.79 -15.93 -0.28
N ASP A 99 6.91 -16.01 0.72
CA ASP A 99 5.54 -16.45 0.50
C ASP A 99 4.73 -15.28 -0.09
N GLY A 100 4.48 -15.36 -1.40
CA GLY A 100 3.72 -14.34 -2.13
C GLY A 100 2.26 -14.23 -1.70
N ASN A 101 1.67 -15.26 -1.09
CA ASN A 101 0.33 -15.18 -0.52
C ASN A 101 0.37 -14.46 0.83
N LEU A 102 1.34 -14.80 1.69
CA LEU A 102 1.52 -14.16 2.99
C LEU A 102 1.74 -12.65 2.86
N THR A 103 2.57 -12.24 1.89
CA THR A 103 2.97 -10.84 1.68
C THR A 103 2.01 -10.06 0.78
N LEU A 104 0.92 -10.68 0.29
CA LEU A 104 0.11 -10.13 -0.79
C LEU A 104 -0.50 -8.76 -0.48
N GLY A 105 -0.99 -8.52 0.73
CA GLY A 105 -1.57 -7.24 1.15
C GLY A 105 -0.57 -6.09 1.00
N GLU A 106 0.59 -6.25 1.61
CA GLU A 106 1.72 -5.31 1.53
C GLU A 106 2.20 -5.11 0.08
N ASN A 107 2.33 -6.21 -0.68
CA ASN A 107 2.75 -6.13 -2.08
C ASN A 107 1.77 -5.31 -2.94
N ILE A 108 0.47 -5.43 -2.69
CA ILE A 108 -0.57 -4.61 -3.34
C ILE A 108 -0.41 -3.14 -2.93
N ALA A 109 -0.23 -2.88 -1.62
CA ALA A 109 -0.07 -1.55 -1.06
C ALA A 109 1.16 -0.82 -1.61
N ASP A 110 2.32 -1.48 -1.67
CA ASP A 110 3.55 -0.93 -2.25
C ASP A 110 3.40 -0.55 -3.72
N ASN A 111 2.87 -1.48 -4.53
CA ASN A 111 2.74 -1.28 -5.97
C ASN A 111 1.69 -0.21 -6.29
N GLY A 112 0.57 -0.21 -5.56
CA GLY A 112 -0.48 0.78 -5.69
C GLY A 112 -0.03 2.16 -5.20
N GLY A 113 0.65 2.20 -4.05
CA GLY A 113 1.10 3.41 -3.37
C GLY A 113 2.14 4.17 -4.15
N LEU A 114 3.19 3.49 -4.65
CA LEU A 114 4.19 4.11 -5.49
C LEU A 114 3.58 4.65 -6.80
N ARG A 115 2.65 3.91 -7.41
CA ARG A 115 1.94 4.37 -8.61
C ARG A 115 1.06 5.58 -8.34
N ALA A 116 0.38 5.62 -7.19
CA ALA A 116 -0.43 6.77 -6.77
C ALA A 116 0.46 8.00 -6.52
N ALA A 117 1.59 7.82 -5.84
CA ALA A 117 2.57 8.86 -5.57
C ALA A 117 3.15 9.46 -6.86
N LEU A 118 3.57 8.61 -7.81
CA LEU A 118 4.06 9.06 -9.12
C LEU A 118 3.00 9.86 -9.90
N ARG A 119 1.75 9.40 -9.87
CA ARG A 119 0.62 10.13 -10.47
C ARG A 119 0.39 11.48 -9.78
N GLY A 120 0.48 11.52 -8.45
CA GLY A 120 0.39 12.75 -7.67
C GLY A 120 1.49 13.74 -8.04
N TYR A 121 2.73 13.25 -8.18
CA TYR A 121 3.86 14.06 -8.60
C TYR A 121 3.67 14.62 -10.01
N HIS A 122 3.27 13.79 -10.98
CA HIS A 122 2.98 14.28 -12.34
C HIS A 122 1.89 15.33 -12.36
N LYS A 123 0.80 15.15 -11.59
CA LYS A 123 -0.26 16.16 -11.47
C LYS A 123 0.21 17.48 -10.86
N ARG A 124 1.26 17.47 -10.03
CA ARG A 124 1.85 18.66 -9.41
C ARG A 124 2.71 19.48 -10.40
N LEU A 125 3.19 18.85 -11.48
CA LEU A 125 4.02 19.48 -12.50
C LEU A 125 3.23 20.16 -13.63
N VAL A 126 1.95 19.83 -13.79
CA VAL A 126 1.01 20.44 -14.75
C VAL A 126 0.14 21.47 -14.05
#